data_AF-A0A2P4ETQ0-F1
#
_entry.id   AF-A0A2P4ETQ0-F1
#
_cell.length_a   1.000
_cell.length_b   1.000
_cell.length_c   1.000
_cell.angle_alpha   90.00
_cell.angle_beta   90.00
_cell.angle_gamma   90.00
#
_symmetry.space_group_name_H-M   'P 1'
#
loop_
_entity.id
_entity.type
_entity.pdbx_description
1 polymer ?
#
loop_
_entity_poly.entity_id
_entity_poly.type
_entity_poly.pdbx_seq_one_letter_code
_entity_poly.pdbx_strand_id
1 'polypeptide(L)'
;MSNQDEQDDESFAEARLIEAIENQLAAGEPPAAQATMNKLTLVGYAREDILDLMAQVLAHSINQMLEQDSAFDTPAYEQALRNLPTLPDGTDAS
;
A
#
# COMPACT_ATOMS: atom_id res chain seq x y z
N MET A 1 25.54 -12.28 11.59
CA MET A 1 24.08 -12.42 11.45
C MET A 1 23.77 -11.76 10.12
N SER A 2 23.13 -12.52 9.24
CA SER A 2 23.43 -12.50 7.82
C SER A 2 22.44 -11.61 7.08
N ASN A 3 22.91 -10.87 6.06
CA ASN A 3 22.10 -10.06 5.12
C ASN A 3 20.91 -10.82 4.47
N GLN A 4 20.89 -12.14 4.58
CA GLN A 4 19.90 -13.04 4.02
C GLN A 4 18.65 -13.13 4.91
N ASP A 5 18.80 -13.03 6.24
CA ASP A 5 17.68 -13.08 7.19
C ASP A 5 16.82 -11.79 7.08
N GLU A 6 17.45 -10.63 6.84
CA GLU A 6 16.77 -9.34 6.70
C GLU A 6 15.95 -9.24 5.40
N GLN A 7 16.46 -9.79 4.30
CA GLN A 7 15.75 -9.82 3.00
C GLN A 7 14.53 -10.74 3.03
N ASP A 8 14.67 -11.89 3.70
CA ASP A 8 13.56 -12.83 3.87
C ASP A 8 12.43 -12.21 4.72
N ASP A 9 12.77 -11.47 5.77
CA ASP A 9 11.79 -10.76 6.62
C ASP A 9 11.07 -9.62 5.87
N GLU A 10 11.79 -8.84 5.05
CA GLU A 10 11.22 -7.74 4.28
C GLU A 10 10.24 -8.25 3.20
N SER A 11 10.62 -9.31 2.48
CA SER A 11 9.74 -9.95 1.49
C SER A 11 8.49 -10.58 2.12
N PHE A 12 8.62 -11.10 3.35
CA PHE A 12 7.48 -11.62 4.11
C PHE A 12 6.52 -10.50 4.52
N ALA A 13 7.04 -9.35 4.99
CA ALA A 13 6.21 -8.20 5.35
C ALA A 13 5.45 -7.65 4.14
N GLU A 14 6.12 -7.54 2.99
CA GLU A 14 5.50 -7.11 1.73
C GLU A 14 4.34 -8.03 1.31
N ALA A 15 4.55 -9.36 1.32
CA ALA A 15 3.52 -10.32 0.98
C ALA A 15 2.27 -10.20 1.88
N ARG A 16 2.46 -9.90 3.18
CA ARG A 16 1.36 -9.66 4.12
C ARG A 16 0.59 -8.37 3.83
N LEU A 17 1.29 -7.32 3.39
CA LEU A 17 0.66 -6.06 3.01
C LEU A 17 -0.16 -6.23 1.74
N ILE A 18 0.36 -6.96 0.74
CA ILE A 18 -0.38 -7.30 -0.48
C ILE A 18 -1.63 -8.10 -0.13
N GLU A 19 -1.51 -9.14 0.71
CA GLU A 19 -2.66 -9.93 1.20
C GLU A 19 -3.71 -9.02 1.86
N ALA A 20 -3.29 -8.05 2.67
CA ALA A 20 -4.19 -7.08 3.29
C ALA A 20 -4.90 -6.18 2.26
N ILE A 21 -4.21 -5.73 1.22
CA ILE A 21 -4.82 -4.96 0.12
C ILE A 21 -5.84 -5.81 -0.65
N GLU A 22 -5.52 -7.07 -0.95
CA GLU A 22 -6.45 -7.96 -1.63
C GLU A 22 -7.71 -8.19 -0.78
N ASN A 23 -7.56 -8.33 0.53
CA ASN A 23 -8.68 -8.43 1.47
C ASN A 23 -9.52 -7.13 1.49
N GLN A 24 -8.90 -5.96 1.45
CA GLN A 24 -9.61 -4.67 1.35
C GLN A 24 -10.43 -4.58 0.06
N LEU A 25 -9.85 -4.97 -1.07
CA LEU A 25 -10.53 -5.01 -2.37
C LEU A 25 -11.69 -6.00 -2.38
N ALA A 26 -11.49 -7.18 -1.82
CA ALA A 26 -12.55 -8.19 -1.69
C ALA A 26 -13.69 -7.72 -0.76
N ALA A 27 -13.37 -6.98 0.29
CA ALA A 27 -14.35 -6.39 1.21
C ALA A 27 -15.03 -5.14 0.63
N GLY A 28 -14.44 -4.49 -0.38
CA GLY A 28 -14.87 -3.19 -0.89
C GLY A 28 -14.60 -2.03 0.07
N GLU A 29 -13.71 -2.22 1.05
CA GLU A 29 -13.45 -1.29 2.15
C GLU A 29 -11.94 -1.11 2.35
N PRO A 30 -11.41 0.13 2.35
CA PRO A 30 -12.15 1.37 2.10
C PRO A 30 -12.56 1.51 0.63
N PRO A 31 -13.60 2.29 0.29
CA PRO A 31 -14.00 2.52 -1.10
C PRO A 31 -12.88 3.11 -1.97
N ALA A 32 -11.93 3.81 -1.33
CA ALA A 32 -10.73 4.32 -1.98
C ALA A 32 -9.84 3.21 -2.59
N ALA A 33 -9.83 2.00 -2.01
CA ALA A 33 -9.03 0.89 -2.53
C ALA A 33 -9.52 0.47 -3.93
N GLN A 34 -10.82 0.21 -4.07
CA GLN A 34 -11.40 -0.15 -5.36
C GLN A 34 -11.32 0.99 -6.38
N ALA A 35 -11.55 2.24 -5.94
CA ALA A 35 -11.44 3.40 -6.81
C ALA A 35 -10.01 3.58 -7.37
N THR A 36 -9.01 3.33 -6.54
CA THR A 36 -7.59 3.40 -6.91
C THR A 36 -7.23 2.30 -7.90
N MET A 37 -7.62 1.06 -7.62
CA MET A 37 -7.44 -0.07 -8.52
C MET A 37 -8.05 0.20 -9.90
N ASN A 38 -9.30 0.66 -9.94
CA ASN A 38 -9.98 1.00 -11.20
C ASN A 38 -9.27 2.12 -11.96
N LYS A 39 -8.85 3.18 -11.26
CA LYS A 39 -8.16 4.33 -11.85
C LYS A 39 -6.85 3.92 -12.51
N LEU A 40 -6.00 3.17 -11.80
CA LEU A 40 -4.68 2.79 -12.32
C LEU A 40 -4.78 1.72 -13.42
N THR A 41 -5.76 0.82 -13.32
CA THR A 41 -6.07 -0.11 -14.41
C THR A 41 -6.45 0.64 -15.68
N LEU A 42 -7.25 1.72 -15.58
CA LEU A 42 -7.63 2.55 -16.73
C LEU A 42 -6.43 3.28 -17.36
N VAL A 43 -5.44 3.65 -16.55
CA VAL A 43 -4.19 4.29 -17.02
C VAL A 43 -3.22 3.27 -17.63
N GLY A 44 -3.44 1.97 -17.39
CA GLY A 44 -2.70 0.87 -18.03
C GLY A 44 -1.67 0.18 -17.13
N TYR A 45 -1.70 0.41 -15.82
CA TYR A 45 -0.85 -0.33 -14.88
C TYR A 45 -1.31 -1.79 -14.77
N ALA A 46 -0.38 -2.73 -14.61
CA ALA A 46 -0.71 -4.12 -14.34
C ALA A 46 -1.30 -4.26 -12.92
N ARG A 47 -2.12 -5.28 -12.69
CA ARG A 47 -2.73 -5.52 -11.38
C ARG A 47 -1.67 -5.68 -10.29
N GLU A 48 -0.61 -6.43 -10.58
CA GLU A 48 0.49 -6.69 -9.64
C GLU A 48 1.17 -5.37 -9.24
N ASP A 49 1.58 -4.54 -10.21
CA ASP A 49 2.15 -3.21 -9.94
C ASP A 49 1.24 -2.32 -9.08
N ILE A 50 -0.08 -2.38 -9.31
CA ILE A 50 -1.05 -1.61 -8.53
C ILE A 50 -1.09 -2.10 -7.07
N LEU A 51 -1.10 -3.43 -6.87
CA LEU A 51 -1.09 -4.01 -5.53
C LEU A 51 0.17 -3.62 -4.77
N ASP A 52 1.32 -3.63 -5.43
CA ASP A 52 2.59 -3.23 -4.82
C ASP A 52 2.58 -1.75 -4.41
N LEU A 53 2.06 -0.87 -5.27
CA LEU A 53 1.92 0.55 -4.94
C LEU A 53 0.95 0.78 -3.77
N MET A 54 -0.18 0.07 -3.74
CA MET A 54 -1.14 0.13 -2.64
C MET A 54 -0.54 -0.42 -1.34
N ALA A 55 0.25 -1.49 -1.41
CA ALA A 55 0.96 -2.07 -0.27
C ALA A 55 2.00 -1.10 0.30
N GLN A 56 2.73 -0.37 -0.55
CA GLN A 56 3.65 0.68 -0.11
C GLN A 56 2.94 1.83 0.62
N VAL A 57 1.77 2.25 0.13
CA VAL A 57 0.93 3.24 0.84
C VAL A 57 0.50 2.70 2.21
N LEU A 58 0.06 1.45 2.28
CA LEU A 58 -0.33 0.82 3.55
C LEU A 58 0.84 0.70 4.53
N ALA A 59 2.02 0.29 4.04
CA ALA A 59 3.25 0.23 4.82
C ALA A 59 3.59 1.59 5.43
N HIS A 60 3.52 2.65 4.62
CA HIS A 60 3.76 4.02 5.07
C HIS A 60 2.77 4.44 6.17
N SER A 61 1.47 4.15 6.01
CA SER A 61 0.47 4.47 7.04
C SER A 61 0.67 3.67 8.33
N ILE A 62 1.06 2.39 8.24
CA ILE A 62 1.38 1.57 9.42
C ILE A 62 2.64 2.11 10.12
N ASN A 63 3.68 2.47 9.36
CA ASN A 63 4.90 3.06 9.92
C ASN A 63 4.59 4.36 10.66
N GLN A 64 3.79 5.25 10.06
CA GLN A 64 3.36 6.48 10.75
C GLN A 64 2.59 6.19 12.04
N MET A 65 1.67 5.22 12.03
CA MET A 65 0.92 4.80 13.23
C MET A 65 1.88 4.32 14.34
N LEU A 66 2.89 3.52 13.99
CA LEU A 66 3.88 2.99 14.93
C LEU A 66 4.83 4.08 15.45
N GLU A 67 5.33 4.95 14.56
CA GLU A 67 6.24 6.05 14.91
C GLU A 67 5.59 7.09 15.81
N GLN A 68 4.30 7.36 15.61
CA GLN A 68 3.54 8.35 16.37
C GLN A 68 2.86 7.77 17.61
N ASP A 69 2.97 6.45 17.84
CA ASP A 69 2.23 5.72 18.90
C ASP A 69 0.73 6.08 18.89
N SER A 70 0.14 6.09 17.69
CA SER A 70 -1.21 6.59 17.44
C SER A 70 -2.12 5.51 16.84
N ALA A 71 -3.40 5.83 16.66
CA ALA A 71 -4.32 4.97 15.93
C ALA A 71 -4.13 5.13 14.42
N PHE A 72 -4.45 4.09 13.64
CA PHE A 72 -4.39 4.15 12.19
C PHE A 72 -5.28 5.28 11.63
N ASP A 73 -4.68 6.20 10.88
CA ASP A 73 -5.39 7.32 10.25
C ASP A 73 -5.99 6.89 8.90
N THR A 74 -7.21 6.34 8.95
CA THR A 74 -7.94 5.92 7.76
C THR A 74 -8.16 7.05 6.75
N PRO A 75 -8.59 8.27 7.14
CA PRO A 75 -8.69 9.39 6.21
C PRO A 75 -7.39 9.70 5.45
N ALA A 76 -6.25 9.73 6.15
CA ALA A 76 -4.94 9.97 5.52
C ALA A 76 -4.55 8.83 4.57
N TYR A 77 -4.78 7.58 4.97
CA TYR A 77 -4.56 6.40 4.13
C TYR A 77 -5.41 6.43 2.85
N GLU A 78 -6.70 6.74 2.95
CA GLU A 78 -7.57 6.85 1.76
C GLU A 78 -7.13 7.95 0.80
N GLN A 79 -6.67 9.09 1.34
CA GLN A 79 -6.15 10.18 0.53
C GLN A 79 -4.87 9.76 -0.20
N ALA A 80 -3.97 9.07 0.49
CA ALA A 80 -2.74 8.55 -0.09
C ALA A 80 -3.00 7.53 -1.20
N LEU A 81 -3.95 6.59 -1.02
CA LEU A 81 -4.37 5.67 -2.08
C LEU A 81 -4.84 6.43 -3.32
N ARG A 82 -5.67 7.47 -3.14
CA ARG A 82 -6.18 8.28 -4.25
C ARG A 82 -5.09 9.07 -4.97
N ASN A 83 -3.94 9.32 -4.35
CA ASN A 83 -2.82 10.04 -4.95
C ASN A 83 -1.92 9.16 -5.83
N LEU A 84 -2.03 7.83 -5.73
CA LEU A 84 -1.25 6.93 -6.59
C LEU A 84 -1.42 7.28 -8.09
N PRO A 85 -0.38 7.23 -8.93
CA PRO A 85 0.89 6.51 -8.71
C PRO A 85 1.94 7.27 -7.87
N THR A 86 1.66 8.50 -7.43
CA THR A 86 2.55 9.22 -6.52
C THR A 86 2.46 8.65 -5.11
N LEU A 87 3.58 8.15 -4.60
CA LEU A 87 3.71 7.58 -3.26
C LEU A 87 3.72 8.67 -2.17
N PRO A 88 3.46 8.32 -0.90
CA PRO A 88 3.37 9.29 0.19
C PRO A 88 4.68 10.04 0.50
N ASP A 89 5.82 9.47 0.11
CA ASP A 89 7.15 10.08 0.19
C ASP A 89 7.42 11.09 -0.95
N GLY A 90 6.49 11.20 -1.91
CA GLY A 90 6.57 12.08 -3.08
C GLY A 90 7.23 11.43 -4.30
N THR A 91 7.57 10.14 -4.24
CA THR A 91 8.15 9.41 -5.37
C THR A 91 7.04 8.99 -6.34
N ASP A 92 7.18 9.29 -7.64
CA ASP A 92 6.28 8.78 -8.67
C ASP A 92 6.74 7.40 -9.16
N ALA A 93 5.80 6.45 -9.27
CA ALA A 93 6.04 5.19 -9.96
C ALA A 93 6.31 5.47 -11.45
N SER A 94 7.57 5.44 -11.85
CA SER A 94 8.07 5.78 -13.20
C SER A 94 8.40 4.54 -14.02
#